data_AF-A0A942A9B0-F1
#
_entry.id   AF-A0A942A9B0-F1
#
_cell.length_a   1.000
_cell.length_b   1.000
_cell.length_c   1.000
_cell.angle_alpha   90.00
_cell.angle_beta   90.00
_cell.angle_gamma   90.00
#
_symmetry.space_group_name_H-M   'P 1'
#
loop_
_entity.id
_entity.type
_entity.pdbx_description
1 polymer ?
#
loop_
_entity_poly.entity_id
_entity_poly.type
_entity_poly.pdbx_seq_one_letter_code
_entity_poly.pdbx_strand_id
1 'polypeptide(L)' 'MVPFTSPIVMMVRIPFEIPLWEKLLSVSLLYASAFGIVWLSAKIYRVGILMYGKKPSIKEMVKWIKYK' A
#
# COMPACT_ATOMS: atom_id res chain seq x y z
N MET A 1 -15.73 6.65 9.59
CA MET A 1 -14.55 7.40 9.09
C MET A 1 -13.43 6.40 8.83
N VAL A 2 -12.85 6.37 7.63
CA VAL A 2 -11.65 5.56 7.35
C VAL A 2 -10.44 6.41 7.76
N PRO A 3 -9.71 6.06 8.83
CA PRO A 3 -8.62 6.88 9.31
C PRO A 3 -7.38 6.60 8.47
N PHE A 4 -7.19 7.34 7.38
CA PHE A 4 -5.95 7.26 6.58
C PHE A 4 -4.69 7.62 7.40
N THR A 5 -4.87 8.24 8.56
CA THR A 5 -3.83 8.54 9.57
C THR A 5 -3.93 7.67 10.82
N SER A 6 -4.52 6.46 10.71
CA SER A 6 -4.80 5.53 11.82
C SER A 6 -3.65 5.36 12.82
N PRO A 7 -2.36 5.23 12.41
CA PRO A 7 -1.28 5.06 13.38
C PRO A 7 -1.13 6.24 14.34
N ILE A 8 -1.32 7.46 13.84
CA ILE A 8 -1.20 8.69 14.63
C ILE A 8 -2.43 8.88 15.51
N VAL A 9 -3.62 8.66 14.97
CA VAL A 9 -4.89 8.81 15.70
C VAL A 9 -5.07 7.73 16.75
N MET A 10 -4.58 6.50 16.52
CA MET A 10 -4.61 5.45 17.53
C MET A 10 -3.73 5.75 18.73
N MET A 11 -2.58 6.43 18.56
CA MET A 11 -1.74 6.83 19.70
C MET A 11 -2.49 7.74 20.69
N VAL A 12 -3.34 8.64 20.19
CA VAL A 12 -4.18 9.52 21.02
C VAL A 12 -5.32 8.76 21.68
N ARG A 13 -5.73 7.61 21.12
CA ARG A 13 -6.83 6.79 21.65
C ARG A 13 -6.37 5.69 22.62
N ILE A 14 -5.07 5.50 22.83
CA ILE A 14 -4.49 4.55 23.80
C ILE A 14 -5.12 4.63 25.22
N PRO A 15 -5.44 5.82 25.78
CA PRO A 15 -6.05 5.89 27.12
C PRO A 15 -7.52 5.48 27.15
N PHE A 16 -8.17 5.25 26.01
CA PHE A 16 -9.53 4.73 25.93
C PHE A 16 -9.48 3.21 25.76
N GLU A 17 -10.39 2.48 26.40
CA GLU A 17 -10.53 1.03 26.20
C GLU A 17 -11.07 0.73 24.80
N ILE A 18 -10.20 0.76 23.79
CA ILE A 18 -10.55 0.42 22.42
C ILE A 18 -10.71 -1.11 22.31
N PRO A 19 -11.82 -1.62 21.73
CA PRO A 19 -11.99 -3.04 21.43
C PRO A 19 -10.78 -3.63 20.69
N LEU A 20 -10.35 -4.83 21.09
CA LEU A 20 -9.16 -5.50 20.53
C LEU A 20 -9.26 -5.69 19.01
N TRP A 21 -10.47 -5.89 18.49
CA TRP A 21 -10.74 -6.10 17.06
C TRP A 21 -10.42 -4.87 16.21
N GLU A 22 -10.65 -3.65 16.72
CA GLU A 22 -10.30 -2.42 16.00
C GLU A 22 -8.78 -2.24 15.87
N LYS A 23 -8.03 -2.61 16.92
CA LYS A 23 -6.56 -2.57 16.90
C LYS A 23 -6.01 -3.55 15.87
N LEU A 24 -6.51 -4.79 15.88
CA LEU A 24 -6.11 -5.82 14.91
C LEU A 24 -6.50 -5.45 13.48
N LEU A 25 -7.68 -4.86 13.28
CA LEU A 25 -8.13 -4.42 11.96
C LEU A 25 -7.26 -3.27 11.43
N SER A 26 -6.92 -2.30 12.27
CA SER A 26 -6.01 -1.20 11.89
C SER A 26 -4.62 -1.72 11.47
N VAL A 27 -4.03 -2.58 12.31
CA VAL A 27 -2.69 -3.14 12.06
C VAL A 27 -2.69 -4.03 10.82
N SER A 28 -3.68 -4.90 10.67
CA SER A 28 -3.79 -5.79 9.50
C SER A 28 -3.97 -5.01 8.20
N LEU A 29 -4.79 -3.95 8.20
CA LEU A 29 -4.97 -3.09 7.03
C LEU A 29 -3.69 -2.34 6.67
N LEU A 30 -2.94 -1.87 7.66
CA LEU A 30 -1.65 -1.22 7.47
C LEU A 30 -0.65 -2.16 6.79
N TYR A 31 -0.47 -3.37 7.30
CA TYR A 31 0.45 -4.33 6.68
C TYR A 31 -0.05 -4.79 5.31
N ALA A 32 -1.35 -5.08 5.15
CA ALA A 32 -1.92 -5.50 3.87
C ALA A 32 -1.73 -4.44 2.77
N SER A 33 -1.95 -3.16 3.10
CA SER A 33 -1.72 -2.06 2.16
C SER A 33 -0.24 -1.87 1.84
N ALA A 34 0.65 -1.96 2.83
CA ALA A 34 2.09 -1.89 2.62
C ALA A 34 2.58 -3.02 1.68
N PHE A 35 2.23 -4.28 1.97
CA PHE A 35 2.59 -5.41 1.12
C PHE A 35 1.97 -5.33 -0.27
N GLY A 36 0.73 -4.86 -0.37
CA GLY A 36 0.06 -4.65 -1.66
C GLY A 36 0.79 -3.64 -2.55
N ILE A 37 1.20 -2.51 -1.99
CA ILE A 37 1.95 -1.47 -2.72
C ILE A 37 3.35 -1.95 -3.08
N VAL A 38 4.06 -2.59 -2.16
CA VAL A 38 5.41 -3.14 -2.41
C VAL A 38 5.37 -4.17 -3.54
N TRP A 39 4.39 -5.08 -3.51
CA TRP A 39 4.20 -6.07 -4.57
C TRP A 39 3.90 -5.43 -5.94
N LEU A 40 3.03 -4.41 -5.95
CA LEU A 40 2.70 -3.67 -7.17
C LEU A 40 3.92 -2.95 -7.74
N SER A 41 4.67 -2.26 -6.88
CA SER A 41 5.90 -1.53 -7.25
C SER A 41 6.96 -2.48 -7.79
N ALA A 42 7.17 -3.64 -7.16
CA ALA A 42 8.11 -4.65 -7.62
C ALA A 42 7.77 -5.17 -9.02
N LYS A 43 6.47 -5.40 -9.32
CA LYS A 43 6.03 -5.79 -10.67
C LYS A 43 6.34 -4.73 -11.71
N ILE A 44 6.01 -3.46 -11.42
CA ILE A 44 6.29 -2.35 -12.32
C ILE A 44 7.80 -2.21 -12.53
N TYR A 45 8.60 -2.32 -11.47
CA TYR A 45 10.06 -2.21 -11.54
C TYR A 45 10.69 -3.31 -12.40
N ARG A 46 10.24 -4.56 -12.29
CA ARG A 46 10.75 -5.68 -13.11
C ARG A 46 10.61 -5.44 -14.61
N VAL A 47 9.51 -4.82 -15.05
CA VAL A 47 9.29 -4.50 -16.48
C VAL A 47 9.92 -3.17 -16.85
N GLY A 48 9.81 -2.17 -15.97
CA GLY A 48 10.33 -0.82 -16.18
C GLY A 48 11.85 -0.75 -16.28
N ILE A 49 12.60 -1.61 -15.58
CA ILE A 49 14.07 -1.62 -15.67
C ILE A 49 14.59 -2.00 -17.06
N LEU A 50 13.80 -2.74 -17.84
CA LEU A 50 14.15 -3.17 -19.20
C LEU A 50 13.78 -2.12 -20.26
N MET A 51 13.06 -1.08 -19.88
CA MET A 51 12.53 -0.03 -20.76
C MET A 51 13.54 1.13 -20.86
N TYR A 52 14.59 0.97 -21.65
CA TYR A 52 15.56 2.04 -21.93
C TYR A 52 15.08 2.96 -23.06
N GLY A 53 15.35 4.26 -22.96
CA GLY A 53 15.14 5.24 -24.04
C GLY A 53 13.69 5.69 -24.28
N LYS A 54 12.70 5.05 -23.66
CA LYS A 54 11.28 5.46 -23.75
C LYS A 54 10.80 6.00 -22.42
N LYS A 55 10.21 7.20 -22.41
CA LYS A 55 9.56 7.76 -21.20
C LYS A 55 8.27 6.98 -20.93
N PRO A 56 8.17 6.24 -19.80
CA PRO A 56 6.97 5.48 -19.48
C PRO A 56 5.77 6.40 -19.31
N SER A 57 4.65 6.07 -19.96
CA SER A 57 3.36 6.72 -19.65
C SER A 57 2.63 5.96 -18.54
N ILE A 58 1.80 6.64 -17.74
CA ILE A 58 0.94 6.01 -16.70
C ILE A 58 0.13 4.84 -17.29
N LYS A 59 -0.36 4.97 -18.54
CA LYS A 59 -1.10 3.91 -19.24
C LYS A 59 -0.25 2.66 -19.49
N GLU A 60 1.05 2.82 -19.72
CA GLU A 60 1.99 1.71 -19.95
C GLU A 60 2.36 1.02 -18.64
N MET A 61 2.62 1.81 -17.59
CA MET A 61 2.88 1.28 -16.24
C MET A 61 1.73 0.40 -15.74
N VAL A 62 0.48 0.82 -15.99
CA VAL A 62 -0.70 0.00 -15.64
C VAL A 62 -0.77 -1.30 -16.44
N LYS A 63 -0.34 -1.29 -17.71
CA LYS A 63 -0.24 -2.53 -18.51
C LYS A 63 0.80 -3.49 -17.91
N TRP A 64 1.95 -2.99 -17.46
CA TRP A 64 3.03 -3.80 -16.88
C TRP A 64 2.61 -4.61 -15.65
N ILE A 65 1.64 -4.10 -14.86
CA ILE A 65 1.08 -4.83 -13.71
C ILE A 65 0.41 -6.15 -14.13
N LYS A 66 -0.14 -6.21 -15.35
CA LYS A 66 -0.81 -7.39 -15.93
C LYS A 66 0.13 -8.32 -16.72
N TYR A 67 1.36 -7.90 -17.00
CA TYR A 67 2.35 -8.81 -17.61
C TYR A 67 2.68 -9.90 -16.59
N LYS A 68 2.61 -11.16 -17.04
CA LYS A 68 2.78 -12.36 -16.21
C LYS A 68 4.25 -12.73 -16.13
#